data_AF-A0A519KJC7-F1
#
_entry.id   AF-A0A519KJC7-F1
#
_cell.length_a   1.000
_cell.length_b   1.000
_cell.length_c   1.000
_cell.angle_alpha   90.00
_cell.angle_beta   90.00
_cell.angle_gamma   90.00
#
_symmetry.space_group_name_H-M   'P 1'
#
loop_
_entity.id
_entity.type
_entity.pdbx_description
1 polymer ?
#
loop_
_entity_poly.entity_id
_entity_poly.type
_entity_poly.pdbx_seq_one_letter_code
_entity_poly.pdbx_strand_id
1 'polypeptide(L)'
;MKIASWLAAGLLVLSAPAALAQGADELPEADLGTITVTSDGRSERTVIDDFVADITSIHERNGQVATFDERICPAVINLPPAQAQIINDRIARAALLSGLQVGRPGCEGNVLVIFT
;
A
#
# COMPACT_ATOMS: atom_id res chain seq x y z
N MET A 1 -76.16 -2.55 -34.92
CA MET A 1 -75.46 -3.85 -35.04
C MET A 1 -74.33 -3.87 -33.98
N LYS A 2 -74.03 -4.93 -33.21
CA LYS A 2 -73.53 -6.28 -33.59
C LYS A 2 -72.28 -6.13 -34.51
N ILE A 3 -71.07 -6.65 -34.28
CA ILE A 3 -70.36 -7.40 -33.22
C ILE A 3 -68.83 -7.05 -33.39
N ALA A 4 -67.83 -7.37 -32.53
CA ALA A 4 -67.73 -8.20 -31.33
C ALA A 4 -66.62 -7.74 -30.35
N SER A 5 -66.68 -8.32 -29.15
CA SER A 5 -65.61 -8.56 -28.16
C SER A 5 -64.35 -9.22 -28.73
N TRP A 6 -63.16 -8.80 -28.27
CA TRP A 6 -62.01 -9.68 -28.02
C TRP A 6 -61.35 -9.29 -26.68
N LEU A 7 -61.12 -10.29 -25.82
CA LEU A 7 -60.46 -10.13 -24.52
C LEU A 7 -58.94 -10.16 -24.68
N ALA A 8 -58.23 -9.37 -23.88
CA ALA A 8 -56.94 -9.77 -23.29
C ALA A 8 -56.75 -9.01 -21.97
N ALA A 9 -56.83 -9.72 -20.84
CA ALA A 9 -56.65 -9.13 -19.52
C ALA A 9 -55.16 -8.96 -19.22
N GLY A 10 -54.67 -7.71 -19.20
CA GLY A 10 -53.32 -7.36 -18.74
C GLY A 10 -53.24 -7.26 -17.22
N LEU A 11 -53.43 -8.37 -16.50
CA LEU A 11 -53.24 -8.40 -15.04
C LEU A 11 -51.73 -8.41 -14.75
N LEU A 12 -51.14 -7.22 -14.60
CA LEU A 12 -49.71 -7.05 -14.37
C LEU A 12 -49.39 -7.43 -12.91
N VAL A 13 -49.02 -8.70 -12.71
CA VAL A 13 -48.71 -9.29 -11.41
C VAL A 13 -47.51 -8.58 -10.78
N LEU A 14 -47.70 -8.13 -9.54
CA LEU A 14 -46.68 -7.50 -8.71
C LEU A 14 -45.63 -8.53 -8.28
N SER A 15 -44.50 -8.60 -9.00
CA SER A 15 -43.40 -9.50 -8.66
C SER A 15 -42.60 -8.98 -7.46
N ALA A 16 -42.94 -9.47 -6.26
CA ALA A 16 -42.09 -9.30 -5.08
C ALA A 16 -40.79 -10.12 -5.24
N PRO A 17 -39.59 -9.57 -4.94
CA PRO A 17 -38.34 -10.31 -5.00
C PRO A 17 -38.18 -11.24 -3.77
N ALA A 18 -38.85 -12.39 -3.81
CA ALA A 18 -38.66 -13.47 -2.83
C ALA A 18 -37.38 -14.26 -3.14
N ALA A 19 -36.21 -13.61 -3.05
CA ALA A 19 -34.91 -14.22 -3.37
C ALA A 19 -33.71 -13.58 -2.65
N LEU A 20 -33.87 -13.19 -1.37
CA LEU A 20 -32.74 -12.88 -0.47
C LEU A 20 -32.80 -13.77 0.79
N ALA A 21 -32.85 -15.07 0.54
CA ALA A 21 -32.55 -16.12 1.51
C ALA A 21 -31.42 -17.00 0.95
N GLN A 22 -30.34 -16.34 0.52
CA GLN A 22 -29.06 -17.03 0.34
C GLN A 22 -28.59 -17.41 1.73
N GLY A 23 -28.49 -18.72 2.00
CA GLY A 23 -27.90 -19.19 3.24
C GLY A 23 -26.51 -18.60 3.38
N ALA A 24 -26.19 -18.10 4.57
CA ALA A 24 -24.80 -17.87 4.92
C ALA A 24 -24.15 -19.25 5.00
N ASP A 25 -23.42 -19.64 3.94
CA ASP A 25 -22.37 -20.64 4.09
C ASP A 25 -21.42 -20.10 5.16
N GLU A 26 -21.40 -20.76 6.31
CA GLU A 26 -20.47 -20.46 7.38
C GLU A 26 -19.08 -20.84 6.88
N LEU A 27 -18.37 -19.84 6.34
CA LEU A 27 -16.99 -19.97 5.92
C LEU A 27 -16.21 -20.55 7.10
N PRO A 28 -15.48 -21.67 6.94
CA PRO A 28 -14.75 -22.27 8.05
C PRO A 28 -13.79 -21.23 8.62
N GLU A 29 -13.96 -20.93 9.90
CA GLU A 29 -13.08 -20.00 10.62
C GLU A 29 -11.64 -20.47 10.44
N ALA A 30 -10.81 -19.61 9.85
CA ALA A 30 -9.43 -19.96 9.59
C ALA A 30 -8.71 -20.09 10.93
N ASP A 31 -8.38 -21.31 11.34
CA ASP A 31 -7.48 -21.55 12.47
C ASP A 31 -6.11 -20.95 12.12
N LEU A 32 -5.86 -19.74 12.64
CA LEU A 32 -4.62 -19.00 12.42
C LEU A 32 -3.43 -19.62 13.18
N GLY A 33 -3.68 -20.67 13.97
CA GLY A 33 -2.68 -21.32 14.82
C GLY A 33 -2.23 -20.43 15.99
N THR A 34 -1.43 -21.02 16.87
CA THR A 34 -0.79 -20.25 17.95
C THR A 34 0.51 -19.63 17.45
N ILE A 35 0.55 -18.29 17.35
CA ILE A 35 1.78 -17.54 17.05
C ILE A 35 2.63 -17.47 18.32
N THR A 36 3.57 -18.41 18.47
CA THR A 36 4.53 -18.41 19.57
C THR A 36 5.71 -17.49 19.23
N VAL A 37 5.79 -16.33 19.89
CA VAL A 37 6.94 -15.41 19.76
C VAL A 37 8.05 -15.88 20.70
N THR A 38 9.05 -16.57 20.15
CA THR A 38 10.28 -16.92 20.89
C THR A 38 11.29 -15.79 20.79
N SER A 39 11.74 -15.25 21.93
CA SER A 39 12.94 -14.43 21.98
C SER A 39 14.19 -15.29 21.71
N ASP A 40 15.16 -14.72 20.99
CA ASP A 40 16.48 -15.33 20.78
C ASP A 40 17.40 -15.21 22.02
N GLY A 41 16.91 -14.62 23.10
CA GLY A 41 17.64 -14.43 24.35
C GLY A 41 18.65 -13.27 24.33
N ARG A 42 18.76 -12.50 23.23
CA ARG A 42 19.57 -11.28 23.23
C ARG A 42 18.95 -10.22 24.13
N SER A 43 19.81 -9.42 24.76
CA SER A 43 19.34 -8.28 25.54
C SER A 43 18.71 -7.24 24.61
N GLU A 44 17.64 -6.57 25.05
CA GLU A 44 16.99 -5.49 24.29
C GLU A 44 18.00 -4.43 23.83
N ARG A 45 18.98 -4.12 24.69
CA ARG A 45 20.07 -3.20 24.39
C ARG A 45 20.93 -3.69 23.22
N THR A 46 21.29 -4.98 23.20
CA THR A 46 22.02 -5.59 22.08
C THR A 46 21.22 -5.50 20.78
N VAL A 47 19.90 -5.76 20.81
CA VAL A 47 19.05 -5.66 19.61
C VAL A 47 18.99 -4.22 19.08
N ILE A 48 18.90 -3.23 19.97
CA ILE A 48 18.93 -1.80 19.61
C ILE A 48 20.30 -1.41 19.07
N ASP A 49 21.39 -1.78 19.75
CA ASP A 49 22.76 -1.46 19.36
C ASP A 49 23.11 -2.11 18.00
N ASP A 50 22.71 -3.37 17.75
CA ASP A 50 22.85 -4.07 16.47
C ASP A 50 22.08 -3.35 15.35
N PHE A 51 20.82 -2.97 15.59
CA PHE A 51 20.00 -2.25 14.61
C PHE A 51 20.56 -0.86 14.30
N VAL A 52 20.99 -0.12 15.32
CA VAL A 52 21.65 1.18 15.14
C VAL A 52 22.95 1.00 14.36
N ALA A 53 23.77 -0.01 14.68
CA ALA A 53 25.01 -0.28 13.95
C ALA A 53 24.75 -0.64 12.48
N ASP A 54 23.69 -1.38 12.17
CA ASP A 54 23.28 -1.71 10.79
C ASP A 54 22.84 -0.46 10.01
N ILE A 55 21.89 0.33 10.54
CA ILE A 55 21.39 1.53 9.83
C ILE A 55 22.38 2.70 9.79
N THR A 56 23.30 2.76 10.76
CA THR A 56 24.39 3.76 10.80
C THR A 56 25.69 3.22 10.20
N SER A 57 25.70 2.00 9.66
CA SER A 57 26.88 1.44 9.01
C SER A 57 27.29 2.35 7.85
N ILE A 58 28.35 3.12 8.10
CA ILE A 58 28.88 4.06 7.13
C ILE A 58 29.37 3.23 5.96
N HIS A 59 28.62 3.22 4.87
CA HIS A 59 28.96 2.46 3.67
C HIS A 59 30.36 2.90 3.23
N GLU A 60 31.32 1.96 3.27
CA GLU A 60 32.77 2.23 3.35
C GLU A 60 33.35 3.04 2.17
N ARG A 61 32.54 3.30 1.14
CA ARG A 61 32.98 3.92 -0.11
C ARG A 61 33.34 5.41 0.03
N ASN A 62 32.75 6.16 0.97
CA ASN A 62 32.97 7.62 1.10
C ASN A 62 33.01 8.20 2.54
N GLY A 63 32.69 7.44 3.59
CA GLY A 63 32.82 7.93 4.98
C GLY A 63 31.77 8.97 5.44
N GLN A 64 30.90 9.46 4.56
CA GLN A 64 29.96 10.53 4.85
C GLN A 64 28.53 9.98 5.08
N VAL A 65 27.92 10.38 6.20
CA VAL A 65 26.50 10.11 6.48
C VAL A 65 25.64 11.02 5.60
N ALA A 66 24.58 10.46 5.00
CA ALA A 66 23.61 11.24 4.24
C ALA A 66 22.83 12.18 5.18
N THR A 67 23.12 13.48 5.12
CA THR A 67 22.40 14.51 5.87
C THR A 67 21.36 15.14 4.97
N PHE A 68 20.10 15.17 5.43
CA PHE A 68 18.98 15.77 4.69
C PHE A 68 18.49 17.03 5.41
N ASP A 69 19.22 18.12 5.24
CA ASP A 69 18.88 19.48 5.71
C ASP A 69 17.96 20.23 4.73
N GLU A 70 18.09 19.94 3.43
CA GLU A 70 17.21 20.44 2.37
C GLU A 70 15.90 19.63 2.21
N ARG A 71 15.03 20.09 1.30
CA ARG A 71 13.82 19.34 0.92
C ARG A 71 14.22 18.12 0.09
N ILE A 72 13.61 16.98 0.38
CA ILE A 72 13.79 15.75 -0.39
C ILE A 72 13.18 15.88 -1.78
N CYS A 73 13.99 15.62 -2.80
CA CYS A 73 13.63 15.57 -4.21
C CYS A 73 14.07 14.21 -4.79
N PRO A 74 13.18 13.20 -4.80
CA PRO A 74 13.49 11.87 -5.32
C PRO A 74 13.63 11.88 -6.84
N ALA A 75 14.67 11.23 -7.34
CA ALA A 75 14.90 11.01 -8.77
C ALA A 75 15.28 9.55 -9.04
N VAL A 76 14.29 8.78 -9.49
CA VAL A 76 14.49 7.40 -9.96
C VAL A 76 14.82 7.39 -11.45
N ILE A 77 15.92 6.73 -11.82
CA ILE A 77 16.37 6.61 -13.21
C ILE A 77 16.48 5.14 -13.65
N ASN A 78 16.49 4.93 -14.98
CA ASN A 78 16.50 3.61 -15.63
C ASN A 78 15.27 2.72 -15.35
N LEU A 79 14.11 3.34 -15.10
CA LEU A 79 12.80 2.70 -15.13
C LEU A 79 11.84 3.45 -16.07
N PRO A 80 10.79 2.80 -16.61
CA PRO A 80 9.77 3.53 -17.35
C PRO A 80 9.02 4.48 -16.39
N PRO A 81 8.47 5.62 -16.88
CA PRO A 81 8.03 6.71 -16.01
C PRO A 81 6.97 6.31 -14.96
N ALA A 82 6.02 5.43 -15.31
CA ALA A 82 4.97 4.99 -14.39
C ALA A 82 5.54 4.23 -13.16
N GLN A 83 6.53 3.36 -13.38
CA GLN A 83 7.21 2.63 -12.31
C GLN A 83 8.13 3.55 -11.50
N ALA A 84 8.82 4.47 -12.17
CA ALA A 84 9.66 5.47 -11.49
C ALA A 84 8.84 6.34 -10.52
N GLN A 85 7.63 6.78 -10.91
CA GLN A 85 6.77 7.57 -10.01
C GLN A 85 6.34 6.81 -8.77
N ILE A 86 6.00 5.51 -8.87
CA ILE A 86 5.64 4.70 -7.68
C ILE A 86 6.78 4.69 -6.65
N ILE A 87 8.03 4.62 -7.10
CA ILE A 87 9.20 4.66 -6.22
C ILE A 87 9.45 6.09 -5.69
N ASN A 88 9.34 7.13 -6.53
CA ASN A 88 9.45 8.53 -6.10
C ASN A 88 8.41 8.86 -5.01
N ASP A 89 7.14 8.49 -5.22
CA ASP A 89 6.04 8.70 -4.26
C ASP A 89 6.28 7.96 -2.94
N ARG A 90 6.86 6.75 -2.99
CA ARG A 90 7.23 5.99 -1.80
C ARG A 90 8.34 6.68 -1.00
N ILE A 91 9.36 7.22 -1.68
CA ILE A 91 10.45 7.99 -1.02
C ILE A 91 9.90 9.30 -0.45
N ALA A 92 9.08 10.03 -1.20
CA ALA A 92 8.42 11.25 -0.73
C ALA A 92 7.54 10.98 0.50
N ARG A 93 6.76 9.90 0.51
CA ARG A 93 5.97 9.47 1.67
C ARG A 93 6.85 9.13 2.88
N ALA A 94 7.97 8.43 2.68
CA ALA A 94 8.90 8.11 3.76
C ALA A 94 9.50 9.39 4.36
N ALA A 95 9.95 10.33 3.53
CA ALA A 95 10.45 11.64 3.97
C ALA A 95 9.44 12.40 4.85
N LEU A 96 8.17 12.47 4.42
CA LEU A 96 7.10 13.12 5.20
C LEU A 96 6.87 12.43 6.55
N LEU A 97 6.92 11.10 6.61
CA LEU A 97 6.77 10.34 7.87
C LEU A 97 7.96 10.55 8.82
N SER A 98 9.15 10.83 8.29
CA SER A 98 10.34 11.19 9.07
C SER A 98 10.42 12.68 9.44
N GLY A 99 9.38 13.47 9.16
CA GLY A 99 9.35 14.92 9.45
C GLY A 99 10.17 15.78 8.48
N LEU A 100 10.68 15.20 7.40
CA LEU A 100 11.39 15.94 6.35
C LEU A 100 10.40 16.62 5.40
N GLN A 101 10.83 17.70 4.77
CA GLN A 101 10.06 18.40 3.74
C GLN A 101 10.32 17.75 2.38
N VAL A 102 9.30 17.70 1.51
CA VAL A 102 9.44 17.24 0.12
C VAL A 102 9.40 18.45 -0.83
N GLY A 103 10.14 18.40 -1.93
CA GLY A 103 10.12 19.41 -2.98
C GLY A 103 8.82 19.44 -3.78
N ARG A 104 8.69 20.42 -4.68
CA ARG A 104 7.58 20.46 -5.66
C ARG A 104 7.85 19.49 -6.81
N PRO A 105 6.82 19.00 -7.53
CA PRO A 105 7.02 18.24 -8.76
C PRO A 105 7.98 18.95 -9.72
N GLY A 106 8.96 18.21 -10.25
CA GLY A 106 10.00 18.75 -11.14
C GLY A 106 11.16 19.48 -10.45
N CYS A 107 11.34 19.34 -9.13
CA CYS A 107 12.57 19.80 -8.47
C CYS A 107 13.80 18.96 -8.85
N GLU A 108 14.99 19.52 -8.65
CA GLU A 108 16.28 18.88 -8.93
C GLU A 108 16.54 17.73 -7.94
N GLY A 109 16.97 16.57 -8.45
CA GLY A 109 17.04 15.34 -7.68
C GLY A 109 18.24 15.26 -6.75
N ASN A 110 18.01 15.36 -5.43
CA ASN A 110 19.04 15.17 -4.39
C ASN A 110 19.00 13.77 -3.74
N VAL A 111 17.98 12.96 -4.02
CA VAL A 111 17.94 11.52 -3.68
C VAL A 111 17.83 10.71 -4.97
N LEU A 112 18.96 10.18 -5.44
CA LEU A 112 19.07 9.45 -6.69
C LEU A 112 18.99 7.95 -6.47
N VAL A 113 18.05 7.28 -7.16
CA VAL A 113 17.94 5.81 -7.18
C VAL A 113 18.14 5.32 -8.60
N ILE A 114 19.21 4.55 -8.80
CA ILE A 114 19.65 4.06 -10.10
C ILE A 114 19.34 2.56 -10.17
N PHE A 115 18.46 2.17 -11.09
CA PHE A 115 18.27 0.78 -11.46
C PHE A 115 19.32 0.39 -12.51
N THR A 116 19.82 -0.84 -12.47
CA THR A 116 20.90 -1.36 -13.34
C THR A 116 20.51 -2.65 -14.01
#